data_AF-A0A4D4LHA1-F1
#
_entry.id   AF-A0A4D4LHA1-F1
#
_cell.length_a   1.000
_cell.length_b   1.000
_cell.length_c   1.000
_cell.angle_alpha   90.00
_cell.angle_beta   90.00
_cell.angle_gamma   90.00
#
_symmetry.space_group_name_H-M   'P 1'
#
loop_
_entity.id
_entity.type
_entity.pdbx_description
1 polymer ?
#
loop_
_entity_poly.entity_id
_entity_poly.type
_entity_poly.pdbx_seq_one_letter_code
_entity_poly.pdbx_strand_id
1 'polypeptide(L)' 'MPHLYFWKSAKWIAGLRILDHDEPGFWEQNGYHARGNPWEEQRYSGD' A
#
# COMPACT_ATOMS: atom_id res chain seq x y z
N MET A 1 -9.02 -0.47 2.22
CA MET A 1 -9.96 -1.34 1.48
C MET A 1 -10.30 -2.54 2.36
N PRO A 2 -11.55 -3.02 2.38
CA PRO A 2 -11.99 -4.03 3.35
C PRO A 2 -11.26 -5.39 3.26
N HIS A 3 -10.55 -5.66 2.15
CA HIS A 3 -9.82 -6.89 1.92
C HIS A 3 -8.28 -6.74 1.87
N LEU A 4 -7.72 -5.55 2.17
CA LEU A 4 -6.26 -5.32 2.20
C LEU A 4 -5.79 -5.04 3.64
N TYR A 5 -4.49 -5.22 3.87
CA TYR A 5 -3.88 -4.84 5.15
C TYR A 5 -4.17 -3.38 5.51
N PHE A 6 -4.30 -3.15 6.80
CA PHE A 6 -4.73 -1.88 7.37
C PHE A 6 -3.92 -0.67 6.88
N TRP A 7 -2.62 -0.83 6.64
CA TRP A 7 -1.72 0.22 6.17
C TRP A 7 -2.02 0.72 4.74
N LYS A 8 -2.81 -0.02 3.95
CA LYS A 8 -3.35 0.43 2.65
C LYS A 8 -4.59 1.31 2.76
N SER A 9 -5.10 1.54 3.97
CA SER A 9 -6.20 2.47 4.19
C SER A 9 -5.63 3.80 4.67
N ALA A 10 -5.57 4.78 3.77
CA ALA A 10 -5.12 6.12 4.11
C ALA A 10 -6.10 6.79 5.09
N LYS A 11 -5.56 7.34 6.19
CA LYS A 11 -6.31 8.14 7.17
C LYS A 11 -5.82 9.58 7.10
N TRP A 12 -6.72 10.53 7.37
CA TRP A 12 -6.42 11.97 7.42
C TRP A 12 -5.76 12.51 6.15
N ILE A 13 -6.40 12.25 5.00
CA ILE A 13 -5.88 12.68 3.69
C ILE A 13 -6.04 14.20 3.55
N ALA A 14 -4.92 14.92 3.39
CA ALA A 14 -4.92 16.36 3.13
C ALA A 14 -5.05 16.72 1.64
N GLY A 15 -4.78 15.76 0.75
CA GLY A 15 -4.90 15.92 -0.71
C GLY A 15 -4.58 14.62 -1.43
N LEU A 16 -5.07 14.50 -2.67
CA LEU A 16 -4.83 13.37 -3.57
C LEU A 16 -4.11 13.88 -4.81
N ARG A 17 -3.01 13.24 -5.20
CA ARG A 17 -2.37 13.44 -6.51
C ARG A 17 -2.64 12.20 -7.35
N ILE A 18 -3.19 12.40 -8.55
CA ILE A 18 -3.36 11.33 -9.52
C ILE A 18 -2.10 11.29 -10.38
N LEU A 19 -1.51 10.10 -10.49
CA LEU A 19 -0.35 9.81 -11.32
C LEU A 19 -0.78 8.83 -12.42
N ASP A 20 -0.12 8.89 -13.58
CA ASP A 20 -0.34 7.98 -14.71
C ASP A 20 0.51 6.70 -14.62
N HIS A 21 1.42 6.65 -13.65
CA HIS A 21 2.27 5.51 -13.34
C HIS A 21 2.25 5.22 -11.84
N ASP A 22 2.65 3.99 -11.47
CA ASP A 22 2.73 3.55 -10.08
C ASP A 22 4.05 4.03 -9.47
N GLU A 23 3.97 4.89 -8.44
CA GLU A 23 5.14 5.33 -7.66
C GLU A 23 5.05 4.76 -6.24
N PRO A 24 6.10 4.08 -5.74
CA PRO A 24 6.11 3.53 -4.39
C PRO A 24 6.05 4.67 -3.36
N GLY A 25 5.03 4.61 -2.50
CA GLY A 25 4.86 5.55 -1.39
C GLY A 25 5.73 5.19 -0.19
N PHE A 26 5.50 5.89 0.92
CA PHE A 26 6.28 5.75 2.15
C PHE A 26 6.41 4.28 2.61
N TRP A 27 5.32 3.53 2.62
CA TRP A 27 5.34 2.14 3.10
C TRP A 27 5.96 1.18 2.08
N GLU A 28 5.70 1.36 0.78
CA GLU A 28 6.32 0.53 -0.27
C GLU A 28 7.84 0.70 -0.31
N GLN A 29 8.33 1.93 -0.12
CA GLN A 29 9.77 2.21 0.01
C GLN A 29 10.39 1.59 1.27
N ASN A 30 9.62 1.40 2.34
CA ASN A 30 10.05 0.73 3.56
C ASN A 30 9.87 -0.80 3.51
N GLY A 31 9.72 -1.37 2.31
CA GLY A 31 9.71 -2.81 2.07
C GLY A 31 8.35 -3.48 2.24
N TYR A 32 7.27 -2.71 2.38
CA TYR A 32 5.92 -3.27 2.43
C TYR A 32 5.36 -3.53 1.03
N HIS A 33 4.56 -4.60 0.89
CA HIS A 33 4.07 -5.03 -0.42
C HIS A 33 3.11 -4.04 -1.11
N ALA A 34 3.29 -3.75 -2.40
CA ALA A 34 2.49 -2.78 -3.17
C ALA A 34 0.97 -3.05 -3.13
N ARG A 35 0.55 -4.32 -3.07
CA ARG A 35 -0.87 -4.72 -2.91
C ARG A 35 -1.31 -4.92 -1.45
N GLY A 36 -0.58 -5.67 -0.64
CA GLY A 36 -0.88 -5.82 0.79
C GLY A 36 -2.07 -6.75 1.06
N ASN A 37 -2.24 -7.83 0.30
CA ASN A 37 -3.33 -8.78 0.52
C ASN A 37 -3.02 -9.72 1.71
N PRO A 38 -3.83 -9.73 2.78
CA PRO A 38 -3.60 -10.59 3.94
C PRO A 38 -3.82 -12.07 3.67
N TRP A 39 -4.58 -12.44 2.64
CA TRP A 39 -4.86 -13.84 2.30
C TRP A 39 -3.74 -14.48 1.47
N GLU A 40 -2.89 -13.66 0.85
CA GLU A 40 -1.73 -14.08 0.07
C GLU A 40 -0.42 -13.80 0.84
N GLU A 41 -0.50 -13.54 2.15
CA GLU A 41 0.64 -13.23 3.04
C GLU A 41 1.56 -12.09 2.54
N GLN A 42 1.04 -11.20 1.68
CA GLN A 42 1.76 -10.09 1.06
C GLN A 42 2.04 -8.96 2.06
N ARG A 43 2.86 -9.23 3.07
CA ARG A 43 3.22 -8.23 4.08
C ARG A 43 4.39 -7.39 3.59
N TYR A 44 5.42 -8.05 3.08
CA TYR A 44 6.63 -7.41 2.57
C TYR A 44 6.80 -7.70 1.08
N SER A 45 7.56 -6.86 0.37
CA SER A 45 7.76 -6.97 -1.08
C SER A 45 8.58 -8.20 -1.54
N GLY A 46 8.95 -9.09 -0.61
CA GLY A 46 9.79 -10.26 -0.86
C GLY A 46 9.18 -11.59 -0.40
N ASP A 47 7.90 -11.61 0.00
CA ASP A 47 7.12 -12.84 0.21
C ASP A 47 6.39 -13.27 -1.07
#